data_AF-A0AAD6TC93-F1
#
_entry.id   AF-A0AAD6TC93-F1
#
_cell.length_a   1.000
_cell.length_b   1.000
_cell.length_c   1.000
_cell.angle_alpha   90.00
_cell.angle_beta   90.00
_cell.angle_gamma   90.00
#
_symmetry.space_group_name_H-M   'P 1'
#
loop_
_entity.id
_entity.type
_entity.pdbx_description
1 polymer ?
#
loop_
_entity_poly.entity_id
_entity_poly.type
_entity_poly.pdbx_seq_one_letter_code
_entity_poly.pdbx_strand_id
1 'polypeptide(L)'
;KGGRPRCVAQWMRYTRKWEGKVELSTREVGPREVTGSFAAQWWALWGVVQPAGRTALPGGALTRPNLAGSEWDGVGKMSGRNGMLLFVGCLLWWGEAVAEADNVSLTADWRDAVSDVRWVLSEVGNSVSALYVY
;
A
#
# COMPACT_ATOMS: atom_id res chain seq x y z
N LYS A 1 -1.01 -15.44 10.35
CA LYS A 1 -1.70 -14.13 10.55
C LYS A 1 -0.62 -13.07 10.74
N GLY A 2 -0.24 -12.35 9.67
CA GLY A 2 0.74 -11.27 9.76
C GLY A 2 0.08 -10.06 10.42
N GLY A 3 0.64 -9.57 11.53
CA GLY A 3 0.22 -8.33 12.15
C GLY A 3 0.58 -7.12 11.28
N ARG A 4 -0.20 -6.04 11.37
CA ARG A 4 0.11 -4.78 10.68
C ARG A 4 1.42 -4.20 11.24
N PRO A 5 2.25 -3.52 10.41
CA PRO A 5 3.42 -2.79 10.89
C PRO A 5 3.10 -1.89 12.06
N ARG A 6 4.00 -1.86 13.06
CA ARG A 6 3.82 -1.04 14.26
C ARG A 6 3.72 0.45 13.92
N CYS A 7 4.52 0.93 12.98
CA CYS A 7 4.45 2.31 12.47
C CYS A 7 3.09 2.64 11.85
N VAL A 8 2.51 1.71 11.07
CA VAL A 8 1.17 1.88 10.49
C VAL A 8 0.09 1.84 11.57
N ALA A 9 0.21 0.94 12.55
CA ALA A 9 -0.71 0.87 13.68
C ALA A 9 -0.64 2.14 14.56
N GLN A 10 0.55 2.71 14.73
CA GLN A 10 0.79 3.94 15.46
C GLN A 10 0.22 5.14 14.70
N TRP A 11 0.49 5.27 13.40
CA TRP A 11 -0.14 6.27 12.55
C TRP A 11 -1.68 6.16 12.61
N MET A 12 -2.26 4.98 12.37
CA MET A 12 -3.71 4.73 12.50
C MET A 12 -4.31 5.16 13.84
N ARG A 13 -3.53 5.04 14.93
CA ARG A 13 -3.96 5.36 16.30
C ARG A 13 -3.88 6.86 16.60
N TYR A 14 -2.92 7.58 16.04
CA TYR A 14 -2.60 8.95 16.44
C TYR A 14 -2.95 10.03 15.39
N THR A 15 -3.08 9.70 14.10
CA THR A 15 -3.33 10.69 13.04
C THR A 15 -4.74 10.57 12.43
N ARG A 16 -5.77 10.92 13.22
CA ARG A 16 -7.07 11.34 12.66
C ARG A 16 -7.18 12.86 12.47
N LYS A 17 -6.21 13.63 12.96
CA LYS A 17 -6.12 15.09 12.76
C LYS A 17 -4.80 15.40 12.04
N TRP A 18 -4.91 15.89 10.82
CA TRP A 18 -3.79 16.34 9.97
C TRP A 18 -3.01 17.52 10.59
N GLU A 19 -3.62 18.21 11.56
CA GLU A 19 -3.07 19.39 12.26
C GLU A 19 -2.01 19.04 13.31
N GLY A 20 -1.91 17.78 13.72
CA GLY A 20 -0.82 17.27 14.54
C GLY A 20 0.10 16.44 13.68
N LYS A 21 1.01 17.09 12.94
CA LYS A 21 2.15 16.41 12.34
C LYS A 21 2.90 15.74 13.49
N VAL A 22 2.66 14.45 13.74
CA VAL A 22 3.73 13.64 14.31
C VAL A 22 4.80 13.74 13.24
N GLU A 23 5.85 14.50 13.52
CA GLU A 23 7.11 14.35 12.81
C GLU A 23 7.60 12.93 13.08
N LEU A 24 7.01 11.97 12.36
CA LEU A 24 7.57 10.67 12.08
C LEU A 24 8.75 10.88 11.11
N SER A 25 9.62 11.82 11.47
CA SER A 25 10.97 11.87 10.98
C SER A 25 11.55 10.49 11.22
N THR A 26 12.45 10.10 10.34
CA THR A 26 13.39 8.98 10.49
C THR A 26 13.97 8.83 11.93
N ARG A 27 13.83 9.84 12.79
CA ARG A 27 14.18 9.88 14.22
C ARG A 27 13.28 9.07 15.17
N GLU A 28 11.96 8.98 14.95
CA GLU A 28 11.06 8.25 15.88
C GLU A 28 10.95 6.75 15.56
N VAL A 29 11.01 6.38 14.28
CA VAL A 29 10.93 4.98 13.84
C VAL A 29 12.33 4.40 13.59
N GLY A 30 13.36 5.23 13.50
CA GLY A 30 14.73 4.82 13.24
C GLY A 30 14.92 4.31 11.80
N PRO A 31 15.99 4.70 11.09
CA PRO A 31 16.23 4.27 9.71
C PRO A 31 16.26 2.74 9.55
N ARG A 32 16.62 1.99 10.60
CA ARG A 32 16.70 0.52 10.58
C ARG A 32 15.35 -0.21 10.48
N GLU A 33 14.23 0.36 10.94
CA GLU A 33 12.91 -0.28 10.78
C GLU A 33 12.28 0.01 9.40
N VAL A 34 12.78 1.03 8.70
CA VAL A 34 12.27 1.50 7.40
C VAL A 34 12.79 0.66 6.23
N THR A 35 14.01 0.14 6.32
CA THR A 35 14.81 -0.27 5.14
C THR A 35 14.60 -1.71 4.62
N GLY A 36 13.58 -2.43 5.07
CA GLY A 36 13.28 -3.76 4.50
C GLY A 36 12.12 -4.48 5.19
N SER A 37 11.99 -4.28 6.50
CA SER A 37 10.82 -4.74 7.26
C SER A 37 9.53 -4.05 6.80
N PHE A 38 9.58 -2.76 6.44
CA PHE A 38 8.39 -2.04 6.02
C PHE A 38 7.85 -2.54 4.67
N ALA A 39 8.69 -2.62 3.64
CA ALA A 39 8.29 -3.07 2.30
C ALA A 39 7.61 -4.45 2.36
N ALA A 40 8.25 -5.41 3.04
CA ALA A 40 7.70 -6.75 3.22
C ALA A 40 6.34 -6.74 3.93
N GLN A 41 6.18 -5.94 4.98
CA GLN A 41 4.92 -5.87 5.72
C GLN A 41 3.84 -5.10 4.95
N TRP A 42 4.21 -4.09 4.17
CA TRP A 42 3.30 -3.38 3.28
C TRP A 42 2.77 -4.31 2.20
N TRP A 43 3.64 -5.06 1.52
CA TRP A 43 3.26 -6.05 0.52
C TRP A 43 2.38 -7.17 1.10
N ALA A 44 2.71 -7.66 2.30
CA ALA A 44 1.88 -8.63 2.99
C ALA A 44 0.48 -8.09 3.30
N LEU A 45 0.38 -6.83 3.73
CA LEU A 45 -0.90 -6.17 3.98
C LEU A 45 -1.67 -5.91 2.68
N TRP A 46 -0.99 -5.47 1.63
CA TRP A 46 -1.57 -5.18 0.33
C TRP A 46 -2.06 -6.43 -0.39
N GLY A 47 -1.36 -7.56 -0.22
CA GLY A 47 -1.75 -8.86 -0.77
C GLY A 47 -3.07 -9.40 -0.20
N VAL A 48 -3.39 -9.12 1.07
CA VAL A 48 -4.63 -9.60 1.72
C VAL A 48 -5.89 -9.06 1.05
N VAL A 49 -5.80 -7.90 0.42
CA VAL A 49 -6.95 -7.18 -0.14
C VAL A 49 -7.04 -7.31 -1.66
N GLN A 50 -6.11 -8.03 -2.28
CA GLN A 50 -6.12 -8.27 -3.72
C GLN A 50 -7.09 -9.36 -4.15
N PRO A 51 -7.58 -9.32 -5.40
CA PRO A 51 -8.38 -10.40 -5.97
C PRO A 51 -7.57 -11.69 -6.12
N ALA A 52 -8.29 -12.81 -6.18
CA ALA A 52 -7.70 -14.11 -6.49
C ALA A 52 -7.04 -14.08 -7.88
N GLY A 53 -5.89 -14.75 -8.02
CA GLY A 53 -5.11 -14.76 -9.26
C GLY A 53 -3.85 -13.90 -9.22
N ARG A 54 -3.75 -12.97 -8.24
CA ARG A 54 -2.49 -12.27 -7.96
C ARG A 54 -1.61 -13.13 -7.05
N THR A 55 -0.36 -13.31 -7.43
CA THR A 55 0.64 -14.13 -6.72
C THR A 55 1.84 -13.27 -6.33
N ALA A 56 2.43 -13.57 -5.17
CA ALA A 56 3.65 -12.89 -4.72
C ALA A 56 4.86 -13.32 -5.55
N LEU A 57 5.59 -12.33 -6.06
CA LEU A 57 6.88 -12.43 -6.72
C LEU A 57 8.02 -12.45 -5.68
N PRO A 58 9.24 -12.85 -6.07
CA PRO A 58 10.43 -12.59 -5.26
C PRO A 58 10.49 -11.10 -4.88
N GLY A 59 10.63 -10.80 -3.59
CA GLY A 59 10.58 -9.42 -3.06
C GLY A 59 9.21 -8.96 -2.56
N GLY A 60 8.15 -9.76 -2.74
CA GLY A 60 6.83 -9.50 -2.16
C GLY A 60 5.87 -8.72 -3.07
N ALA A 61 6.36 -8.16 -4.18
CA ALA A 61 5.51 -7.56 -5.22
C ALA A 61 4.50 -8.57 -5.76
N LEU A 62 3.39 -8.10 -6.31
CA LEU A 62 2.31 -8.98 -6.78
C LEU A 62 2.27 -9.02 -8.31
N THR A 63 1.99 -10.19 -8.88
CA THR A 63 1.76 -10.33 -10.32
C THR A 63 0.59 -9.47 -10.79
N ARG A 64 0.63 -9.09 -12.07
CA ARG A 64 -0.37 -8.27 -12.76
C ARG A 64 -0.95 -9.05 -13.95
N PRO A 65 -1.68 -10.15 -13.70
CA PRO A 65 -2.33 -10.90 -14.78
C PRO A 65 -3.47 -10.08 -15.39
N ASN A 66 -3.99 -10.52 -16.54
CA ASN A 66 -5.26 -10.03 -17.04
C ASN A 66 -6.37 -10.53 -16.09
N LEU A 67 -7.05 -9.60 -15.42
CA LEU A 67 -8.08 -9.89 -14.43
C LEU A 67 -9.50 -9.60 -14.95
N ALA A 68 -9.72 -9.63 -16.27
CA ALA A 68 -11.04 -9.46 -16.86
C ALA A 68 -12.09 -10.37 -16.17
N GLY A 69 -13.14 -9.77 -15.61
CA GLY A 69 -14.21 -10.48 -14.90
C GLY A 69 -13.84 -10.98 -13.50
N SER A 70 -12.67 -10.63 -12.95
CA SER A 70 -12.30 -11.03 -11.58
C SER A 70 -13.05 -10.20 -10.54
N GLU A 71 -13.46 -10.85 -9.47
CA GLU A 71 -14.11 -10.18 -8.34
C GLU A 71 -13.07 -9.40 -7.52
N TRP A 72 -13.11 -8.08 -7.63
CA TRP A 72 -12.37 -7.15 -6.77
C TRP A 72 -12.96 -7.04 -5.36
N ASP A 73 -13.67 -8.06 -4.91
CA ASP A 73 -14.41 -8.13 -3.66
C ASP A 73 -13.53 -7.80 -2.45
N GLY A 74 -12.25 -8.15 -2.46
CA GLY A 74 -11.31 -7.76 -1.40
C GLY A 74 -11.08 -6.25 -1.30
N VAL A 75 -10.93 -5.58 -2.45
CA VAL A 75 -10.81 -4.12 -2.56
C VAL A 75 -12.15 -3.44 -2.31
N GLY A 76 -13.26 -4.01 -2.80
CA GLY A 76 -14.62 -3.52 -2.56
C GLY A 76 -15.07 -3.65 -1.09
N LYS A 77 -14.64 -4.72 -0.41
CA LYS A 77 -14.83 -4.96 1.04
C LYS A 77 -13.88 -4.15 1.92
N MET A 78 -13.03 -3.30 1.33
CA MET A 78 -12.46 -2.14 2.06
C MET A 78 -13.55 -1.09 2.38
N SER A 79 -14.79 -1.51 2.59
CA SER A 79 -15.93 -0.73 3.02
C SER A 79 -15.72 -0.31 4.48
N GLY A 80 -14.94 0.75 4.64
CA GLY A 80 -14.68 1.45 5.89
C GLY A 80 -14.16 2.83 5.54
N ARG A 81 -14.31 3.79 6.46
CA ARG A 81 -14.14 5.23 6.17
C ARG A 81 -12.78 5.62 5.55
N ASN A 82 -11.76 4.75 5.60
CA ASN A 82 -10.38 5.04 5.17
C ASN A 82 -9.66 3.87 4.45
N GLY A 83 -10.34 2.84 3.94
CA GLY A 83 -9.70 1.58 3.49
C GLY A 83 -8.54 1.76 2.49
N MET A 84 -8.83 2.33 1.31
CA MET A 84 -7.80 2.60 0.28
C MET A 84 -6.95 3.84 0.60
N LEU A 85 -7.54 4.86 1.22
CA LEU A 85 -6.83 6.07 1.66
C LEU A 85 -5.68 5.76 2.61
N LEU A 86 -5.81 4.68 3.40
CA LEU A 86 -4.74 4.16 4.23
C LEU A 86 -3.51 3.77 3.43
N PHE A 87 -3.67 3.00 2.35
CA PHE A 87 -2.57 2.54 1.51
C PHE A 87 -1.89 3.73 0.82
N VAL A 88 -2.68 4.69 0.34
CA VAL A 88 -2.16 5.94 -0.24
C VAL A 88 -1.37 6.74 0.81
N GLY A 89 -1.90 6.89 2.03
CA GLY A 89 -1.20 7.55 3.13
C GLY A 89 0.12 6.87 3.51
N CYS A 90 0.13 5.54 3.55
CA CYS A 90 1.36 4.76 3.77
C CYS A 90 2.39 4.96 2.65
N LEU A 91 1.95 5.05 1.38
CA LEU A 91 2.84 5.30 0.24
C LEU A 91 3.41 6.71 0.25
N LEU A 92 2.62 7.72 0.65
CA LEU A 92 3.10 9.10 0.80
C LEU A 92 4.20 9.17 1.85
N TRP A 93 3.94 8.63 3.04
CA TRP A 93 4.93 8.58 4.13
C TRP A 93 6.18 7.78 3.72
N TRP A 94 6.01 6.61 3.09
CA TRP A 94 7.14 5.80 2.65
C TRP A 94 7.98 6.52 1.60
N GLY A 95 7.34 7.27 0.70
CA GLY A 95 8.04 8.09 -0.30
C GLY A 95 8.89 9.20 0.32
N GLU A 96 8.35 9.91 1.32
CA GLU A 96 9.11 10.91 2.09
C GLU A 96 10.31 10.27 2.81
N ALA A 97 10.10 9.17 3.52
CA ALA A 97 11.15 8.48 4.26
C ALA A 97 12.28 7.95 3.35
N VAL A 98 11.94 7.48 2.14
CA VAL A 98 12.92 7.00 1.16
C VAL A 98 13.69 8.15 0.52
N ALA A 99 13.03 9.29 0.27
CA ALA A 99 13.69 10.48 -0.24
C ALA A 99 14.72 11.04 0.75
N GLU A 100 14.42 11.00 2.07
CA GLU A 100 15.37 11.38 3.12
C GLU A 100 16.57 10.42 3.24
N ALA A 101 16.33 9.12 3.02
CA ALA A 101 17.35 8.09 3.22
C ALA A 101 18.36 7.95 2.05
N ASP A 102 18.08 8.56 0.90
CA ASP A 102 18.87 8.48 -0.34
C ASP A 102 19.31 7.05 -0.70
N ASN A 103 18.38 6.09 -0.55
CA ASN A 103 18.65 4.67 -0.79
C ASN A 103 17.96 4.19 -2.07
N VAL A 104 18.76 3.76 -3.04
CA VAL A 104 18.30 3.33 -4.37
C VAL A 104 17.39 2.09 -4.29
N SER A 105 17.70 1.12 -3.43
CA SER A 105 16.90 -0.10 -3.31
C SER A 105 15.51 0.19 -2.74
N LEU A 106 15.44 1.04 -1.71
CA LEU A 106 14.14 1.43 -1.12
C LEU A 106 13.32 2.28 -2.06
N THR A 107 13.99 3.09 -2.88
CA THR A 107 13.36 3.87 -3.94
C THR A 107 12.72 2.96 -4.99
N ALA A 108 13.37 1.86 -5.34
CA ALA A 108 12.80 0.86 -6.24
C ALA A 108 11.56 0.19 -5.63
N ASP A 109 11.65 -0.31 -4.39
CA ASP A 109 10.53 -0.98 -3.72
C ASP A 109 9.30 -0.07 -3.58
N TRP A 110 9.52 1.20 -3.21
CA TRP A 110 8.45 2.18 -3.12
C TRP A 110 7.81 2.46 -4.48
N ARG A 111 8.62 2.61 -5.54
CA ARG A 111 8.11 2.83 -6.91
C ARG A 111 7.27 1.65 -7.39
N ASP A 112 7.69 0.42 -7.09
CA ASP A 112 6.94 -0.78 -7.45
C ASP A 112 5.59 -0.82 -6.76
N ALA A 113 5.55 -0.47 -5.46
CA ALA A 113 4.32 -0.38 -4.69
C ALA A 113 3.37 0.71 -5.24
N VAL A 114 3.89 1.91 -5.55
CA VAL A 114 3.10 2.99 -6.20
C VAL A 114 2.56 2.55 -7.56
N SER A 115 3.40 1.91 -8.37
CA SER A 115 3.00 1.39 -9.68
C SER A 115 1.89 0.34 -9.55
N ASP A 116 1.93 -0.47 -8.49
CA ASP A 116 0.93 -1.52 -8.26
C ASP A 116 -0.42 -0.96 -7.82
N VAL A 117 -0.42 0.00 -6.90
CA VAL A 117 -1.64 0.70 -6.50
C VAL A 117 -2.28 1.42 -7.69
N ARG A 118 -1.47 2.09 -8.53
CA ARG A 118 -1.96 2.72 -9.75
C ARG A 118 -2.61 1.69 -10.70
N TRP A 119 -1.99 0.54 -10.89
CA TRP A 119 -2.53 -0.52 -11.73
C TRP A 119 -3.87 -1.04 -11.19
N VAL A 120 -3.96 -1.33 -9.88
CA VAL A 120 -5.22 -1.76 -9.24
C VAL A 120 -6.32 -0.73 -9.41
N LEU A 121 -6.03 0.56 -9.20
CA LEU A 121 -7.02 1.63 -9.38
C LEU A 121 -7.55 1.70 -10.83
N SER A 122 -6.68 1.49 -11.83
CA SER A 122 -7.09 1.42 -13.23
C SER A 122 -7.99 0.21 -13.50
N GLU A 123 -7.64 -0.97 -13.00
CA GLU A 123 -8.43 -2.20 -13.20
C GLU A 123 -9.81 -2.10 -12.54
N VAL A 124 -9.88 -1.55 -11.33
CA VAL A 124 -11.15 -1.29 -10.63
C VAL A 124 -11.98 -0.27 -11.41
N GLY A 125 -11.38 0.83 -11.87
CA GLY A 125 -12.06 1.84 -12.68
C GLY A 125 -12.63 1.29 -14.00
N ASN A 126 -11.87 0.43 -14.68
CA ASN A 126 -12.30 -0.24 -15.91
C ASN A 126 -13.45 -1.21 -15.64
N SER A 127 -13.40 -1.93 -14.52
CA SER A 127 -14.43 -2.89 -14.09
C SER A 127 -15.76 -2.19 -13.75
N VAL A 128 -15.71 -1.00 -13.15
CA VAL A 128 -16.91 -0.17 -12.89
C VAL A 128 -17.47 0.39 -14.20
N SER A 129 -16.62 0.89 -15.10
CA SER A 129 -17.06 1.46 -16.38
C SER A 129 -17.78 0.43 -17.26
N ALA A 130 -17.34 -0.83 -17.24
CA ALA A 130 -17.99 -1.92 -17.97
C ALA A 130 -19.44 -2.22 -17.51
N LEU A 131 -19.80 -1.85 -16.28
CA LEU A 131 -21.16 -2.04 -15.73
C LEU A 131 -22.15 -0.95 -16.15
N TYR A 132 -21.69 0.17 -16.72
CA TYR A 132 -22.53 1.32 -17.11
C TYR A 132 -22.70 1.47 -18.64
N VAL A 133 -22.35 0.46 -19.44
CA VAL A 133 -22.46 0.46 -20.92
C VAL A 133 -23.73 -0.27 -21.41
N TYR A 134 -24.77 -0.40 -20.58
CA TYR A 134 -26.08 -0.93 -20.98
C TYR A 134 -27.20 0.07 -20.69
#